data_AF-K2APZ4-F1
#
_entry.id   AF-K2APZ4-F1
#
_cell.length_a   1.000
_cell.length_b   1.000
_cell.length_c   1.000
_cell.angle_alpha   90.00
_cell.angle_beta   90.00
_cell.angle_gamma   90.00
#
_symmetry.space_group_name_H-M   'P 1'
#
loop_
_entity.id
_entity.type
_entity.pdbx_description
1 polymer ?
#
loop_
_entity_poly.entity_id
_entity_poly.type
_entity_poly.pdbx_seq_one_letter_code
_entity_poly.pdbx_strand_id
1 'polypeptide(L)'
;MFEIVSEFIALYQIDGRSDCLKDRKEVNVANFKEMIFKTVPNLIKKFDLGDFTPDLHKLKDYFRKADLDFEKFKDYSVDAVDFYIKNYLFNGRHNDAFFRNNFDIHDYENICPHFMGHILHRIIRKLNRYPDFHVNFDTFKAIKIWNYWNKNSILFPYNSIIPKGEIGINPAFPELEYKVYSTNVISESFGDVCVVKDKEINVKITPQLIEIKKLLMRKK
;
A
#
# COMPACT_ATOMS: atom_id res chain seq x y z
N MET A 1 -11.10 5.49 -1.23
CA MET A 1 -11.03 6.95 -1.46
C MET A 1 -9.58 7.41 -1.51
N PHE A 2 -8.77 7.10 -0.49
CA PHE A 2 -7.33 7.37 -0.49
C PHE A 2 -6.61 6.86 -1.74
N GLU A 3 -6.89 5.61 -2.12
CA GLU A 3 -6.31 4.94 -3.27
C GLU A 3 -6.66 5.69 -4.57
N ILE A 4 -7.93 5.98 -4.79
CA ILE A 4 -8.44 6.69 -5.98
C ILE A 4 -7.81 8.08 -6.11
N VAL A 5 -7.76 8.85 -5.01
CA VAL A 5 -7.14 10.18 -5.01
C VAL A 5 -5.64 10.09 -5.30
N SER A 6 -4.93 9.15 -4.64
CA SER A 6 -3.48 9.00 -4.81
C SER A 6 -3.11 8.52 -6.21
N GLU A 7 -3.91 7.60 -6.76
CA GLU A 7 -3.76 7.09 -8.12
C GLU A 7 -4.01 8.19 -9.15
N PHE A 8 -5.10 8.96 -9.02
CA PHE A 8 -5.36 10.09 -9.91
C PHE A 8 -4.21 11.10 -9.88
N ILE A 9 -3.77 11.48 -8.67
CA ILE A 9 -2.65 12.39 -8.48
C ILE A 9 -1.38 11.84 -9.13
N ALA A 10 -1.12 10.53 -9.09
CA ALA A 10 0.04 9.91 -9.71
C ALA A 10 -0.04 9.83 -11.25
N LEU A 11 -1.24 9.61 -11.80
CA LEU A 11 -1.47 9.48 -13.24
C LEU A 11 -1.49 10.81 -14.00
N TYR A 12 -1.92 11.89 -13.34
CA TYR A 12 -2.17 13.18 -13.98
C TYR A 12 -1.19 14.28 -13.54
N GLN A 13 0.00 13.90 -13.07
CA GLN A 13 1.06 14.85 -12.71
C GLN A 13 1.54 15.60 -13.96
N ILE A 14 1.46 16.94 -13.95
CA ILE A 14 1.94 17.79 -15.06
C ILE A 14 2.90 18.90 -14.60
N ASP A 15 3.38 18.82 -13.35
CA ASP A 15 4.31 19.81 -12.80
C ASP A 15 5.76 19.54 -13.24
N GLY A 16 6.58 20.60 -13.25
CA GLY A 16 7.97 20.51 -13.72
C GLY A 16 8.86 19.54 -12.92
N ARG A 17 8.54 19.25 -11.65
CA ARG A 17 9.26 18.22 -10.88
C ARG A 17 8.92 16.83 -11.40
N SER A 18 7.66 16.58 -11.72
CA SER A 18 7.20 15.32 -12.30
C SER A 18 7.78 15.09 -13.70
N ASP A 19 7.93 16.13 -14.53
CA ASP A 19 8.64 16.02 -15.82
C ASP A 19 10.13 15.66 -15.65
N CYS A 20 10.83 16.32 -14.71
CA CYS A 20 12.23 16.00 -14.41
C CYS A 20 12.40 14.55 -13.92
N LEU A 21 11.46 14.05 -13.11
CA LEU A 21 11.47 12.66 -12.64
C LEU A 21 11.14 11.67 -13.76
N LYS A 22 10.22 12.03 -14.66
CA LYS A 22 9.90 11.23 -15.86
C LYS A 22 11.12 11.01 -16.73
N ASP A 23 11.96 12.03 -16.93
CA ASP A 23 13.23 11.90 -17.67
C ASP A 23 14.20 10.89 -17.02
N ARG A 24 14.08 10.70 -15.70
CA ARG A 24 14.84 9.72 -14.92
C ARG A 24 14.13 8.37 -14.79
N LYS A 25 12.96 8.20 -15.43
CA LYS A 25 12.07 7.03 -15.29
C LYS A 25 11.57 6.81 -13.86
N GLU A 26 11.39 7.91 -13.12
CA GLU A 26 10.86 7.93 -11.76
C GLU A 26 9.45 8.56 -11.74
N VAL A 27 8.70 8.30 -10.66
CA VAL A 27 7.36 8.86 -10.42
C VAL A 27 7.43 9.78 -9.21
N ASN A 28 6.77 10.94 -9.28
CA ASN A 28 6.74 11.89 -8.17
C ASN A 28 5.80 11.43 -7.06
N VAL A 29 6.26 10.52 -6.18
CA VAL A 29 5.44 10.02 -5.05
C VAL A 29 5.29 11.03 -3.91
N ALA A 30 6.00 12.16 -3.95
CA ALA A 30 5.91 13.18 -2.90
C ALA A 30 4.57 13.91 -2.94
N ASN A 31 3.98 14.09 -4.13
CA ASN A 31 2.80 14.91 -4.29
C ASN A 31 1.56 14.34 -3.57
N PHE A 32 1.27 13.04 -3.70
CA PHE A 32 0.12 12.45 -2.98
C PHE A 32 0.37 12.41 -1.47
N LYS A 33 1.63 12.33 -1.01
CA LYS A 33 1.96 12.49 0.42
C LYS A 33 1.68 13.92 0.89
N GLU A 34 2.08 14.92 0.12
CA GLU A 34 1.71 16.32 0.39
C GLU A 34 0.19 16.53 0.44
N MET A 35 -0.56 15.86 -0.44
CA MET A 35 -2.02 15.88 -0.39
C MET A 35 -2.53 15.41 0.98
N ILE A 36 -1.99 14.31 1.53
CA ILE A 36 -2.34 13.83 2.88
C ILE A 36 -2.06 14.94 3.91
N PHE A 37 -0.86 15.53 3.90
CA PHE A 37 -0.47 16.59 4.84
C PHE A 37 -1.42 17.79 4.80
N LYS A 38 -1.84 18.19 3.60
CA LYS A 38 -2.64 19.40 3.38
C LYS A 38 -4.14 19.17 3.60
N THR A 39 -4.66 17.99 3.30
CA THR A 39 -6.10 17.72 3.31
C THR A 39 -6.57 16.97 4.57
N VAL A 40 -5.73 16.08 5.12
CA VAL A 40 -6.07 15.26 6.30
C VAL A 40 -4.87 15.20 7.28
N PRO A 41 -4.49 16.33 7.91
CA PRO A 41 -3.28 16.40 8.74
C PRO A 41 -3.30 15.43 9.95
N ASN A 42 -4.48 15.06 10.43
CA ASN A 42 -4.62 14.11 11.54
C ASN A 42 -4.32 12.66 11.13
N LEU A 43 -4.37 12.33 9.83
CA LEU A 43 -4.07 10.99 9.33
C LEU A 43 -2.64 10.57 9.68
N ILE A 44 -1.69 11.50 9.70
CA ILE A 44 -0.25 11.21 9.93
C ILE A 44 0.02 10.75 11.38
N LYS A 45 -0.80 11.17 12.35
CA LYS A 45 -0.57 10.83 13.76
C LYS A 45 -0.77 9.34 14.06
N LYS A 46 -1.62 8.66 13.29
CA LYS A 46 -1.98 7.25 13.51
C LYS A 46 -1.81 6.37 12.26
N PHE A 47 -1.67 7.01 11.09
CA PHE A 47 -1.66 6.39 9.77
C PHE A 47 -2.81 5.40 9.57
N ASP A 48 -3.99 5.73 10.10
CA ASP A 48 -5.20 4.93 9.92
C ASP A 48 -5.97 5.41 8.70
N LEU A 49 -5.82 4.70 7.57
CA LEU A 49 -6.51 5.05 6.31
C LEU A 49 -8.05 5.06 6.45
N GLY A 50 -8.61 4.43 7.50
CA GLY A 50 -10.04 4.55 7.82
C GLY A 50 -10.47 5.98 8.19
N ASP A 51 -9.53 6.82 8.65
CA ASP A 51 -9.74 8.23 8.98
C ASP A 51 -9.53 9.15 7.76
N PHE A 52 -9.27 8.59 6.57
CA PHE A 52 -9.10 9.39 5.35
C PHE A 52 -10.44 9.91 4.82
N THR A 53 -10.88 11.03 5.37
CA THR A 53 -12.07 11.78 4.96
C THR A 53 -11.68 13.21 4.58
N PRO A 54 -11.04 13.40 3.40
CA PRO A 54 -10.60 14.72 2.98
C PRO A 54 -11.80 15.64 2.80
N ASP A 55 -11.68 16.86 3.33
CA ASP A 55 -12.60 17.94 3.02
C ASP A 55 -12.51 18.24 1.50
N LEU A 56 -13.64 18.17 0.80
CA LEU A 56 -13.70 18.33 -0.65
C LEU A 56 -13.24 19.73 -1.10
N HIS A 57 -13.46 20.77 -0.31
CA HIS A 57 -12.96 22.12 -0.62
C HIS A 57 -11.43 22.17 -0.49
N LYS A 58 -10.87 21.59 0.58
CA LYS A 58 -9.40 21.49 0.74
C LYS A 58 -8.76 20.63 -0.35
N LEU A 59 -9.43 19.55 -0.76
CA LEU A 59 -8.97 18.71 -1.85
C LEU A 59 -8.98 19.48 -3.18
N LYS A 60 -10.07 20.20 -3.49
CA LYS A 60 -10.15 21.05 -4.68
C LYS A 60 -9.10 22.16 -4.67
N ASP A 61 -8.84 22.76 -3.51
CA ASP A 61 -7.76 23.75 -3.34
C ASP A 61 -6.37 23.15 -3.56
N TYR A 62 -6.14 21.93 -3.08
CA TYR A 62 -4.89 21.21 -3.35
C TYR A 62 -4.73 20.94 -4.85
N PHE A 63 -5.76 20.46 -5.51
CA PHE A 63 -5.75 20.15 -6.95
C PHE A 63 -5.39 21.39 -7.78
N ARG A 64 -6.03 22.52 -7.48
CA ARG A 64 -5.69 23.81 -8.11
C ARG A 64 -4.23 24.20 -7.93
N LYS A 65 -3.64 23.97 -6.74
CA LYS A 65 -2.23 24.29 -6.46
C LYS A 65 -1.25 23.32 -7.11
N ALA A 66 -1.68 22.08 -7.34
CA ALA A 66 -0.90 21.02 -7.96
C ALA A 66 -1.08 20.94 -9.49
N ASP A 67 -1.78 21.92 -10.08
CA ASP A 67 -2.15 21.95 -11.50
C ASP A 67 -2.91 20.68 -11.97
N LEU A 68 -3.80 20.19 -11.10
CA LEU A 68 -4.65 19.02 -11.36
C LEU A 68 -6.10 19.44 -11.62
N ASP A 69 -6.73 18.76 -12.57
CA ASP A 69 -8.14 18.98 -12.91
C ASP A 69 -9.07 18.22 -11.95
N PHE A 70 -9.77 18.97 -11.10
CA PHE A 70 -10.73 18.42 -10.14
C PHE A 70 -12.01 17.89 -10.79
N GLU A 71 -12.43 18.45 -11.93
CA GLU A 71 -13.62 17.98 -12.64
C GLU A 71 -13.33 16.62 -13.27
N LYS A 72 -12.18 16.48 -13.94
CA LYS A 72 -11.68 15.19 -14.44
C LYS A 72 -11.53 14.16 -13.33
N PHE A 73 -11.14 14.57 -12.12
CA PHE A 73 -11.07 13.67 -10.96
C PHE A 73 -12.42 13.11 -10.53
N LYS A 74 -13.50 13.88 -10.64
CA LYS A 74 -14.84 13.37 -10.31
C LYS A 74 -15.23 12.26 -11.27
N ASP A 75 -15.04 12.48 -12.57
CA ASP A 75 -15.34 11.49 -13.60
C ASP A 75 -14.48 10.24 -13.41
N TYR A 76 -13.17 10.43 -13.24
CA TYR A 76 -12.23 9.34 -12.93
C TYR A 76 -12.65 8.57 -11.67
N SER A 77 -13.11 9.25 -10.63
CA SER A 77 -13.48 8.60 -9.37
C SER A 77 -14.67 7.68 -9.54
N VAL A 78 -15.65 8.05 -10.37
CA VAL A 78 -16.80 7.19 -10.68
C VAL A 78 -16.33 5.94 -11.41
N ASP A 79 -15.53 6.10 -12.47
CA ASP A 79 -14.99 4.99 -13.25
C ASP A 79 -14.09 4.08 -12.41
N ALA A 80 -13.24 4.67 -11.55
CA ALA A 80 -12.36 3.93 -10.68
C ALA A 80 -13.16 3.13 -9.63
N VAL A 81 -14.18 3.72 -9.00
CA VAL A 81 -15.04 3.00 -8.05
C VAL A 81 -15.74 1.83 -8.74
N ASP A 82 -16.32 2.05 -9.92
CA ASP A 82 -16.97 1.01 -10.70
C ASP A 82 -15.99 -0.12 -11.07
N PHE A 83 -14.80 0.24 -11.54
CA PHE A 83 -13.73 -0.70 -11.85
C PHE A 83 -13.30 -1.50 -10.62
N TYR A 84 -13.07 -0.85 -9.47
CA TYR A 84 -12.66 -1.51 -8.24
C TYR A 84 -13.74 -2.45 -7.71
N ILE A 85 -15.02 -2.02 -7.72
CA ILE A 85 -16.12 -2.89 -7.32
C ILE A 85 -16.20 -4.10 -8.25
N LYS A 86 -16.24 -3.90 -9.57
CA LYS A 86 -16.35 -5.01 -10.53
C LYS A 86 -15.18 -5.98 -10.43
N ASN A 87 -13.95 -5.48 -10.46
CA ASN A 87 -12.76 -6.33 -10.58
C ASN A 87 -12.26 -6.85 -9.24
N TYR A 88 -12.21 -6.02 -8.19
CA TYR A 88 -11.68 -6.46 -6.90
C TYR A 88 -12.74 -7.11 -6.01
N LEU A 89 -13.97 -6.60 -6.01
CA LEU A 89 -15.03 -7.19 -5.18
C LEU A 89 -15.63 -8.43 -5.82
N PHE A 90 -15.89 -8.36 -7.12
CA PHE A 90 -16.64 -9.39 -7.87
C PHE A 90 -15.82 -10.15 -8.90
N ASN A 91 -14.49 -9.97 -8.98
CA ASN A 91 -13.62 -10.65 -9.93
C ASN A 91 -14.14 -10.59 -11.40
N GLY A 92 -14.63 -9.41 -11.79
CA GLY A 92 -15.19 -9.13 -13.11
C GLY A 92 -16.65 -9.53 -13.31
N ARG A 93 -17.30 -10.18 -12.34
CA ARG A 93 -18.69 -10.69 -12.46
C ARG A 93 -19.67 -9.87 -11.63
N HIS A 94 -20.14 -8.76 -12.19
CA HIS A 94 -21.11 -7.89 -11.52
C HIS A 94 -22.38 -8.66 -11.10
N ASN A 95 -22.85 -8.43 -9.88
CA ASN A 95 -24.14 -8.94 -9.40
C ASN A 95 -24.92 -7.82 -8.70
N ASP A 96 -25.83 -7.17 -9.41
CA ASP A 96 -26.67 -6.09 -8.87
C ASP A 96 -27.54 -6.52 -7.68
N ALA A 97 -27.90 -7.81 -7.60
CA ALA A 97 -28.69 -8.33 -6.50
C ALA A 97 -27.90 -8.33 -5.18
N PHE A 98 -26.55 -8.32 -5.26
CA PHE A 98 -25.66 -8.30 -4.11
C PHE A 98 -26.00 -7.21 -3.08
N PHE A 99 -26.25 -5.99 -3.54
CA PHE A 99 -26.52 -4.85 -2.66
C PHE A 99 -28.00 -4.74 -2.24
N ARG A 100 -28.88 -5.52 -2.86
CA ARG A 100 -30.33 -5.43 -2.65
C ARG A 100 -30.89 -6.56 -1.79
N ASN A 101 -30.19 -7.69 -1.72
CA ASN A 101 -30.65 -8.89 -1.05
C ASN A 101 -29.76 -9.26 0.12
N ASN A 102 -30.33 -9.95 1.10
CA ASN A 102 -29.57 -10.63 2.13
C ASN A 102 -29.18 -12.02 1.61
N PHE A 103 -27.88 -12.28 1.51
CA PHE A 103 -27.32 -13.57 1.15
C PHE A 103 -26.86 -14.32 2.40
N ASP A 104 -26.79 -15.65 2.31
CA ASP A 104 -26.11 -16.44 3.31
C ASP A 104 -24.58 -16.42 3.11
N ILE A 105 -23.83 -16.94 4.09
CA ILE A 105 -22.36 -16.91 4.06
C ILE A 105 -21.77 -17.72 2.89
N HIS A 106 -22.45 -18.78 2.45
CA HIS A 106 -22.01 -19.65 1.36
C HIS A 106 -22.28 -18.99 -0.01
N ASP A 107 -23.37 -18.24 -0.14
CA ASP A 107 -23.67 -17.42 -1.29
C ASP A 107 -22.62 -16.31 -1.46
N TYR A 108 -22.20 -15.67 -0.36
CA TYR A 108 -21.13 -14.66 -0.39
C TYR A 108 -19.80 -15.23 -0.89
N GLU A 109 -19.46 -16.47 -0.53
CA GLU A 109 -18.24 -17.13 -1.03
C GLU A 109 -18.28 -17.28 -2.56
N ASN A 110 -19.44 -17.58 -3.13
CA ASN A 110 -19.61 -17.75 -4.58
C ASN A 110 -19.70 -16.40 -5.33
N ILE A 111 -20.32 -15.39 -4.73
CA ILE A 111 -20.58 -14.10 -5.38
C ILE A 111 -19.38 -13.14 -5.25
N CYS A 112 -18.78 -13.03 -4.06
CA CYS A 112 -17.70 -12.08 -3.77
C CYS A 112 -16.64 -12.67 -2.80
N PRO A 113 -15.92 -13.72 -3.22
CA PRO A 113 -14.98 -14.43 -2.35
C PRO A 113 -13.90 -13.51 -1.73
N HIS A 114 -13.48 -12.47 -2.43
CA HIS A 114 -12.53 -11.49 -1.91
C HIS A 114 -13.10 -10.69 -0.75
N PHE A 115 -14.36 -10.25 -0.85
CA PHE A 115 -15.04 -9.55 0.23
C PHE A 115 -15.17 -10.42 1.47
N MET A 116 -15.59 -11.68 1.28
CA MET A 116 -15.67 -12.66 2.38
C MET A 116 -14.31 -12.84 3.05
N GLY A 117 -13.24 -13.00 2.26
CA GLY A 117 -11.87 -13.08 2.78
C GLY A 117 -11.46 -11.85 3.60
N HIS A 118 -11.85 -10.64 3.17
CA HIS A 118 -11.59 -9.40 3.92
C HIS A 118 -12.36 -9.34 5.24
N ILE A 119 -13.64 -9.73 5.25
CA ILE A 119 -14.48 -9.80 6.46
C ILE A 119 -13.89 -10.80 7.45
N LEU A 120 -13.59 -12.02 6.99
CA LEU A 120 -13.00 -13.08 7.82
C LEU A 120 -11.67 -12.63 8.42
N HIS A 121 -10.79 -12.03 7.62
CA HIS A 121 -9.52 -11.49 8.10
C HIS A 121 -9.73 -10.42 9.19
N ARG A 122 -10.68 -9.51 9.02
CA ARG A 122 -10.99 -8.46 10.00
C ARG A 122 -11.58 -9.03 11.29
N ILE A 123 -12.41 -10.07 11.20
CA ILE A 123 -12.95 -10.81 12.34
C ILE A 123 -11.80 -11.51 13.08
N ILE A 124 -10.98 -12.30 12.37
CA ILE A 124 -9.83 -13.03 12.93
C ILE A 124 -8.90 -12.07 13.69
N ARG A 125 -8.58 -10.90 13.11
CA ARG A 125 -7.73 -9.89 13.75
C ARG A 125 -8.33 -9.27 15.03
N LYS A 126 -9.65 -9.36 15.21
CA LYS A 126 -10.38 -8.86 16.39
C LYS A 126 -10.70 -9.96 17.40
N LEU A 127 -10.50 -11.25 17.06
CA LEU A 127 -10.71 -12.36 17.98
C LEU A 127 -9.62 -12.38 19.05
N ASN A 128 -9.86 -11.67 20.16
CA ASN A 128 -8.97 -11.67 21.32
C ASN A 128 -8.81 -13.05 21.98
N ARG A 129 -9.71 -14.00 21.69
CA ARG A 129 -9.69 -15.35 22.25
C ARG A 129 -8.55 -16.22 21.69
N TYR A 130 -8.07 -15.92 20.48
CA TYR A 130 -7.01 -16.68 19.80
C TYR A 130 -6.02 -15.74 19.09
N PRO A 131 -5.19 -15.00 19.84
CA PRO A 131 -4.26 -14.02 19.25
C PRO A 131 -3.28 -14.65 18.26
N ASP A 132 -2.88 -15.91 18.48
CA ASP A 132 -1.96 -16.63 17.60
C ASP A 132 -2.60 -17.11 16.30
N PHE A 133 -3.94 -17.14 16.21
CA PHE A 133 -4.64 -17.61 15.01
C PHE A 133 -4.38 -16.68 13.80
N HIS A 134 -4.34 -15.38 14.05
CA HIS A 134 -3.95 -14.40 13.03
C HIS A 134 -2.52 -14.63 12.54
N VAL A 135 -1.59 -14.93 13.46
CA VAL A 135 -0.18 -15.20 13.14
C VAL A 135 -0.06 -16.42 12.24
N ASN A 136 -0.76 -17.52 12.58
CA ASN A 136 -0.76 -18.74 11.78
C ASN A 136 -1.34 -18.52 10.38
N PHE A 137 -2.44 -17.77 10.29
CA PHE A 137 -3.07 -17.43 9.02
C PHE A 137 -2.15 -16.61 8.10
N ASP A 138 -1.48 -15.57 8.64
CA ASP A 138 -0.52 -14.76 7.89
C ASP A 138 0.74 -15.56 7.52
N THR A 139 1.21 -16.41 8.43
CA THR A 139 2.37 -17.29 8.18
C THR A 139 2.10 -18.23 7.01
N PHE A 140 0.90 -18.83 6.95
CA PHE A 140 0.52 -19.70 5.84
C PHE A 140 0.51 -18.96 4.49
N LYS A 141 -0.02 -17.73 4.45
CA LYS A 141 0.04 -16.87 3.25
C LYS A 141 1.49 -16.52 2.87
N ALA A 142 2.29 -16.14 3.85
CA ALA A 142 3.70 -15.80 3.65
C ALA A 142 4.48 -17.00 3.07
N ILE A 143 4.25 -18.22 3.58
CA ILE A 143 4.86 -19.45 3.05
C ILE A 143 4.48 -19.68 1.59
N LYS A 144 3.21 -19.48 1.20
CA LYS A 144 2.79 -19.62 -0.21
C LYS A 144 3.51 -18.64 -1.12
N ILE A 145 3.59 -17.37 -0.72
CA ILE A 145 4.28 -16.32 -1.47
C ILE A 145 5.79 -16.62 -1.56
N TRP A 146 6.39 -17.04 -0.44
CA TRP A 146 7.78 -17.46 -0.38
C TRP A 146 8.09 -18.62 -1.33
N ASN A 147 7.26 -19.66 -1.32
CA ASN A 147 7.41 -20.80 -2.21
C ASN A 147 7.29 -20.39 -3.69
N TYR A 148 6.40 -19.44 -4.00
CA TYR A 148 6.31 -18.86 -5.35
C TYR A 148 7.59 -18.12 -5.74
N TRP A 149 8.12 -17.25 -4.86
CA TRP A 149 9.37 -16.52 -5.12
C TRP A 149 10.54 -17.48 -5.34
N ASN A 150 10.67 -18.52 -4.52
CA ASN A 150 11.74 -19.51 -4.64
C ASN A 150 11.60 -20.32 -5.94
N LYS A 151 10.39 -20.78 -6.25
CA LYS A 151 10.11 -21.54 -7.48
C LYS A 151 10.46 -20.74 -8.74
N ASN A 152 10.20 -19.44 -8.74
CA ASN A 152 10.45 -18.56 -9.90
C ASN A 152 11.78 -17.81 -9.80
N SER A 153 12.64 -18.21 -8.86
CA SER A 153 13.94 -17.60 -8.61
C SER A 153 13.91 -16.06 -8.48
N ILE A 154 12.90 -15.52 -7.79
CA ILE A 154 12.74 -14.08 -7.57
C ILE A 154 13.64 -13.63 -6.41
N LEU A 155 14.72 -12.90 -6.73
CA LEU A 155 15.70 -12.40 -5.76
C LEU A 155 15.21 -11.18 -4.97
N PHE A 156 14.59 -10.23 -5.68
CA PHE A 156 14.05 -9.01 -5.10
C PHE A 156 12.52 -9.08 -5.16
N PRO A 157 11.86 -9.61 -4.11
CA PRO A 157 10.41 -9.70 -4.08
C PRO A 157 9.80 -8.31 -4.16
N TYR A 158 9.31 -8.01 -5.35
CA TYR A 158 8.72 -6.73 -5.68
C TYR A 158 7.39 -6.98 -6.40
N ASN A 159 6.30 -6.92 -5.63
CA ASN A 159 4.96 -7.24 -6.11
C ASN A 159 4.08 -5.99 -6.33
N SER A 160 4.63 -4.78 -6.24
CA SER A 160 3.91 -3.56 -6.60
C SER A 160 4.45 -3.00 -7.91
N ILE A 161 3.70 -2.11 -8.56
CA ILE A 161 4.19 -1.34 -9.73
C ILE A 161 5.00 -0.12 -9.26
N ILE A 162 4.72 0.37 -8.04
CA ILE A 162 5.41 1.52 -7.40
C ILE A 162 6.07 1.10 -6.09
N PRO A 163 7.40 1.29 -5.90
CA PRO A 163 8.07 0.77 -4.72
C PRO A 163 7.67 1.57 -3.50
N LYS A 164 7.13 0.89 -2.49
CA LYS A 164 6.73 1.52 -1.22
C LYS A 164 7.95 1.85 -0.33
N GLY A 165 9.05 2.31 -0.93
CA GLY A 165 10.30 2.65 -0.24
C GLY A 165 11.08 1.46 0.32
N GLU A 166 10.48 0.27 0.39
CA GLU A 166 11.10 -0.96 0.85
C GLU A 166 11.22 -1.94 -0.32
N ILE A 167 12.43 -2.44 -0.56
CA ILE A 167 12.70 -3.55 -1.47
C ILE A 167 13.07 -4.75 -0.59
N GLY A 168 12.26 -5.80 -0.64
CA GLY A 168 12.57 -7.03 0.07
C GLY A 168 13.76 -7.74 -0.58
N ILE A 169 14.48 -8.52 0.22
CA ILE A 169 15.52 -9.45 -0.25
C ILE A 169 15.03 -10.86 0.02
N ASN A 170 15.07 -11.74 -0.97
CA ASN A 170 14.77 -13.16 -0.79
C ASN A 170 16.02 -13.90 -0.28
N PRO A 171 16.06 -14.37 0.98
CA PRO A 171 17.22 -15.05 1.54
C PRO A 171 17.32 -16.52 1.15
N ALA A 172 16.42 -17.05 0.30
CA ALA A 172 16.59 -18.38 -0.30
C ALA A 172 17.81 -18.46 -1.24
N PHE A 173 18.44 -17.33 -1.54
CA PHE A 173 19.68 -17.23 -2.32
C PHE A 173 20.87 -17.02 -1.39
N PRO A 174 21.53 -18.11 -0.93
CA PRO A 174 22.65 -18.01 -0.01
C PRO A 174 23.88 -17.30 -0.62
N GLU A 175 23.97 -17.26 -1.95
CA GLU A 175 25.05 -16.59 -2.69
C GLU A 175 24.81 -15.09 -2.89
N LEU A 176 23.69 -14.54 -2.40
CA LEU A 176 23.42 -13.12 -2.54
C LEU A 176 24.39 -12.30 -1.69
N GLU A 177 25.37 -11.68 -2.35
CA GLU A 177 26.26 -10.71 -1.72
C GLU A 177 25.52 -9.37 -1.55
N TYR A 178 25.41 -8.89 -0.31
CA TYR A 178 24.82 -7.60 0.00
C TYR A 178 25.72 -6.80 0.94
N LYS A 179 25.67 -5.47 0.80
CA LYS A 179 26.32 -4.54 1.71
C LYS A 179 25.28 -3.55 2.21
N VAL A 180 25.14 -3.45 3.53
CA VAL A 180 24.22 -2.51 4.16
C VAL A 180 25.02 -1.35 4.70
N TYR A 181 24.55 -0.13 4.47
CA TYR A 181 25.20 1.09 4.95
C TYR A 181 24.22 1.87 5.81
N SER A 182 24.70 2.47 6.91
CA SER A 182 24.00 3.63 7.48
C SER A 182 24.07 4.79 6.49
N THR A 183 23.14 5.71 6.63
CA THR A 183 23.08 6.91 5.79
C THR A 183 23.09 8.16 6.65
N ASN A 184 23.88 9.15 6.25
CA ASN A 184 23.83 10.50 6.81
C ASN A 184 23.11 11.44 5.83
N VAL A 185 22.25 12.31 6.35
CA VAL A 185 21.62 13.38 5.57
C VAL A 185 22.61 14.52 5.43
N ILE A 186 22.98 14.85 4.19
CA ILE A 186 23.96 15.93 3.89
C ILE A 186 23.30 17.22 3.45
N SER A 187 22.07 17.14 2.93
CA SER A 187 21.25 18.31 2.64
C SER A 187 19.78 17.92 2.70
N GLU A 188 18.99 18.84 3.23
CA GLU A 188 17.54 18.77 3.21
C GLU A 188 17.03 20.09 2.65
N SER A 189 16.44 20.03 1.46
CA SER A 189 15.82 21.17 0.81
C SER A 189 14.43 20.78 0.36
N PHE A 190 13.40 21.42 0.94
CA PHE A 190 11.98 21.32 0.53
C PHE A 190 11.59 20.03 -0.23
N GLY A 191 11.64 18.89 0.45
CA GLY A 191 11.18 17.59 -0.08
C GLY A 191 12.27 16.72 -0.71
N ASP A 192 13.48 17.24 -0.90
CA ASP A 192 14.65 16.49 -1.35
C ASP A 192 15.63 16.28 -0.19
N VAL A 193 15.88 15.00 0.11
CA VAL A 193 16.85 14.56 1.10
C VAL A 193 18.00 13.91 0.35
N CYS A 194 19.16 14.56 0.36
CA CYS A 194 20.38 13.94 -0.13
C CYS A 194 21.01 13.15 1.01
N VAL A 195 21.16 11.86 0.79
CA VAL A 195 21.84 10.97 1.72
C VAL A 195 23.15 10.48 1.13
N VAL A 196 24.16 10.32 1.98
CA VAL A 196 25.42 9.66 1.63
C VAL A 196 25.59 8.41 2.48
N LYS A 197 26.29 7.42 1.92
CA LYS A 197 26.73 6.25 2.69
C LYS A 197 27.66 6.71 3.81
N ASP A 198 27.41 6.22 5.00
CA ASP A 198 28.21 6.49 6.20
C ASP A 198 29.12 5.29 6.50
N LYS A 199 28.69 4.38 7.38
CA LYS A 199 29.44 3.15 7.70
C LYS A 199 28.71 1.93 7.20
N GLU A 200 29.48 0.92 6.79
CA GLU A 200 28.93 -0.40 6.51
C GLU A 200 28.43 -1.03 7.82
N ILE A 201 27.20 -1.51 7.81
CA ILE A 201 26.56 -2.21 8.92
C ILE A 201 26.55 -3.69 8.58
N ASN A 202 27.14 -4.49 9.46
CA ASN A 202 27.04 -5.93 9.36
C ASN A 202 25.64 -6.37 9.84
N VAL A 203 24.73 -6.63 8.89
CA VAL A 203 23.41 -7.18 9.18
C VAL A 203 23.38 -8.66 8.84
N LYS A 204 22.82 -9.45 9.75
CA LYS A 204 22.57 -10.87 9.53
C LYS A 204 21.11 -11.07 9.14
N ILE A 205 20.86 -11.59 7.93
CA ILE A 205 19.50 -12.01 7.58
C ILE A 205 19.13 -13.22 8.44
N THR A 206 18.02 -13.12 9.15
CA THR A 206 17.48 -14.23 9.94
C THR A 206 16.34 -14.90 9.16
N PRO A 207 16.17 -16.23 9.28
CA PRO A 207 15.12 -16.96 8.57
C PRO A 207 13.71 -16.74 9.17
N GLN A 208 13.52 -15.74 10.04
CA GLN A 208 12.22 -15.44 10.62
C GLN A 208 11.44 -14.52 9.69
N LEU A 209 10.37 -15.06 9.10
CA LEU A 209 9.41 -14.27 8.31
C LEU A 209 8.67 -13.23 9.17
N ILE A 210 8.50 -13.50 10.48
CA ILE A 210 7.73 -12.67 11.40
C ILE A 210 8.38 -12.72 12.79
N GLU A 211 8.72 -11.56 13.35
CA GLU A 211 9.14 -11.45 14.74
C GLU A 211 7.88 -11.40 15.64
N ILE A 212 7.54 -12.50 16.31
CA ILE A 212 6.32 -12.67 17.12
C ILE A 212 6.15 -11.55 18.16
N LYS A 213 7.25 -11.06 18.72
CA LYS A 213 7.26 -9.96 19.70
C LYS A 213 6.84 -8.60 19.12
N LYS A 214 7.04 -8.36 17.81
CA LYS A 214 6.65 -7.11 17.14
C LYS A 214 5.21 -7.11 16.62
N LEU A 215 4.60 -8.28 16.44
CA LEU A 215 3.15 -8.37 16.20
C LEU A 215 2.34 -8.03 17.47
N LEU A 216 2.94 -8.23 18.65
CA LEU A 216 2.39 -7.85 19.94
C LEU A 216 2.49 -6.34 20.25
N MET A 217 2.54 -5.46 19.24
CA MET A 217 2.25 -4.01 19.38
C MET A 217 0.76 -3.74 19.70
N ARG A 218 0.21 -4.53 20.63
CA ARG A 218 -1.00 -4.28 21.40
C ARG A 218 -0.71 -4.64 22.86
N LYS A 219 0.20 -3.89 23.47
CA LYS A 219 0.05 -3.53 24.89
C LYS A 219 -0.07 -2.01 24.94
N LYS A 220 -1.31 -1.54 25.04
CA LYS A 220 -1.62 -0.36 25.83
C LYS A 220 -1.85 -0.82 27.25
#